data_AF-A0A2N6DAC2-F1
#
_entry.id   AF-A0A2N6DAC2-F1
#
_cell.length_a   1.000
_cell.length_b   1.000
_cell.length_c   1.000
_cell.angle_alpha   90.00
_cell.angle_beta   90.00
_cell.angle_gamma   90.00
#
_symmetry.space_group_name_H-M   'P 1'
#
loop_
_entity.id
_entity.type
_entity.pdbx_description
1 polymer ?
#
loop_
_entity_poly.entity_id
_entity_poly.type
_entity_poly.pdbx_seq_one_letter_code
_entity_poly.pdbx_strand_id
1 'polypeptide(L)'
;MGRISREIWHLMRKDYEDGIYDLGELAASQGLKIDTLKKKAKDEGWRRPESDRTLRKLKNHRVQMIEAICNSTMEGLKRADDLLHDCDCIRDVEVHSKTVKNYKDICIGKSPDEMLKEEQVARPGLAELQAELENLSEEDINAVLYESEQ
;
A
#
# COMPACT_ATOMS: atom_id res chain seq x y z
N MET A 1 -13.13 24.51 20.39
CA MET A 1 -13.42 23.32 19.55
C MET A 1 -13.76 23.81 18.16
N GLY A 2 -12.93 23.50 17.16
CA GLY A 2 -13.16 23.94 15.78
C GLY A 2 -14.43 23.31 15.22
N ARG A 3 -15.31 24.13 14.64
CA ARG A 3 -16.49 23.62 13.92
C ARG A 3 -16.00 23.08 12.58
N ILE A 4 -16.26 21.80 12.33
CA ILE A 4 -16.07 21.20 11.01
C ILE A 4 -17.06 21.81 10.04
N SER A 5 -16.58 22.19 8.85
CA SER A 5 -17.44 22.69 7.78
C SER A 5 -18.33 21.56 7.25
N ARG A 6 -19.48 21.93 6.70
CA ARG A 6 -20.43 20.95 6.14
C ARG A 6 -19.79 20.13 5.01
N GLU A 7 -18.92 20.74 4.22
CA GLU A 7 -18.19 20.09 3.12
C GLU A 7 -17.23 19.01 3.64
N ILE A 8 -16.43 19.33 4.65
CA ILE A 8 -15.51 18.37 5.28
C ILE A 8 -16.30 17.21 5.88
N TRP A 9 -17.45 17.49 6.51
CA TRP A 9 -18.31 16.45 7.06
C TRP A 9 -18.83 15.47 6.00
N HIS A 10 -19.28 15.99 4.85
CA HIS A 10 -19.74 15.17 3.73
C HIS A 10 -18.59 14.36 3.11
N LEU A 11 -17.39 14.95 3.01
CA LEU A 11 -16.21 14.24 2.54
C LEU A 11 -15.82 13.09 3.48
N MET A 12 -15.78 13.35 4.79
CA MET A 12 -15.50 12.31 5.79
C MET A 12 -16.50 11.15 5.72
N ARG A 13 -17.79 11.46 5.55
CA ARG A 13 -18.82 10.44 5.36
C ARG A 13 -18.52 9.60 4.12
N LYS A 14 -18.29 10.26 2.98
CA LYS A 14 -17.98 9.58 1.73
C LYS A 14 -16.76 8.67 1.88
N ASP A 15 -15.67 9.17 2.44
CA ASP A 15 -14.45 8.38 2.60
C ASP A 15 -14.64 7.18 3.54
N TYR A 16 -15.49 7.32 4.56
CA TYR A 16 -15.87 6.22 5.44
C TYR A 16 -16.74 5.18 4.72
N GLU A 17 -17.75 5.63 3.97
CA GLU A 17 -18.68 4.80 3.20
C GLU A 17 -18.05 4.21 1.92
N ASP A 18 -16.92 4.75 1.47
CA ASP A 18 -16.08 4.16 0.41
C ASP A 18 -15.03 3.20 1.02
N GLY A 19 -14.96 3.11 2.35
CA GLY A 19 -14.00 2.28 3.07
C GLY A 19 -12.55 2.76 2.97
N ILE A 20 -12.33 3.99 2.51
CA ILE A 20 -11.01 4.60 2.34
C ILE A 20 -10.33 4.76 3.70
N TYR A 21 -11.06 5.33 4.67
CA TYR A 21 -10.62 5.57 6.03
C TYR A 21 -11.55 4.93 7.07
N ASP A 22 -11.07 4.75 8.29
CA ASP A 22 -11.90 4.44 9.45
C ASP A 22 -12.25 5.67 10.30
N LEU A 23 -13.16 5.51 11.27
CA LEU A 23 -13.58 6.63 12.13
C LEU A 23 -12.45 7.15 13.02
N GLY A 24 -11.44 6.34 13.33
CA GLY A 24 -10.28 6.78 14.10
C GLY A 24 -9.39 7.71 13.27
N GLU A 25 -9.06 7.31 12.04
CA GLU A 25 -8.29 8.09 11.08
C GLU A 25 -8.98 9.40 10.72
N LEU A 26 -10.29 9.36 10.48
CA LEU A 26 -11.10 10.54 10.21
C LEU A 26 -11.18 11.49 11.42
N ALA A 27 -11.27 10.94 12.64
CA ALA A 27 -11.25 11.76 13.85
C ALA A 27 -9.89 12.42 14.06
N ALA A 28 -8.79 11.68 13.85
CA ALA A 28 -7.43 12.19 13.98
C ALA A 28 -7.14 13.31 12.97
N SER A 29 -7.50 13.14 11.70
CA SER A 29 -7.24 14.13 10.65
C SER A 29 -7.93 15.49 10.88
N GLN A 30 -9.08 15.47 11.56
CA GLN A 30 -9.86 16.68 11.86
C GLN A 30 -9.75 17.15 13.33
N GLY A 31 -8.86 16.53 14.12
CA GLY A 31 -8.68 16.89 15.53
C GLY A 31 -9.93 16.67 16.40
N LEU A 32 -10.77 15.69 16.03
CA LEU A 32 -11.98 15.33 16.75
C LEU A 32 -11.74 14.23 17.77
N LYS A 33 -12.57 14.22 18.82
CA LYS A 33 -12.70 13.05 19.69
C LYS A 33 -13.44 11.95 18.93
N ILE A 34 -12.84 10.75 18.88
CA ILE A 34 -13.40 9.59 18.20
C ILE A 34 -14.82 9.26 18.68
N ASP A 35 -15.12 9.42 19.97
CA ASP A 35 -16.45 9.13 20.53
C ASP A 35 -17.52 10.10 20.01
N THR A 36 -17.13 11.35 19.76
CA THR A 36 -18.04 12.36 19.19
C THR A 36 -18.36 12.04 17.74
N LEU A 37 -17.36 11.64 16.96
CA LEU A 37 -17.55 11.21 15.57
C LEU A 37 -18.37 9.92 15.50
N LYS A 38 -18.08 8.92 16.33
CA LYS A 38 -18.83 7.66 16.42
C LYS A 38 -20.30 7.90 16.72
N LYS A 39 -20.62 8.76 17.69
CA LYS A 39 -22.00 9.08 18.04
C LYS A 39 -22.74 9.69 16.84
N LYS A 40 -22.17 10.74 16.24
CA LYS A 40 -22.76 11.39 15.07
C LYS A 40 -22.90 10.47 13.86
N ALA A 41 -21.88 9.68 13.55
CA ALA A 41 -21.92 8.72 12.44
C ALA A 41 -23.02 7.67 12.65
N LYS A 42 -23.24 7.24 13.90
CA LYS A 42 -24.36 6.34 14.26
C LYS A 42 -25.71 7.03 14.09
N ASP A 43 -25.85 8.26 14.58
CA ASP A 43 -27.08 9.04 14.49
C ASP A 43 -27.48 9.32 13.03
N GLU A 44 -26.50 9.53 12.14
CA GLU A 44 -26.69 9.75 10.70
C GLU A 44 -26.70 8.46 9.86
N GLY A 45 -26.53 7.29 10.50
CA GLY A 45 -26.59 5.98 9.87
C GLY A 45 -25.49 5.74 8.83
N TRP A 46 -24.27 6.21 9.07
CA TRP A 46 -23.15 5.99 8.16
C TRP A 46 -22.85 4.49 8.03
N ARG A 47 -22.76 3.99 6.79
CA ARG A 47 -22.54 2.56 6.54
C ARG A 47 -21.22 2.32 5.86
N ARG A 48 -20.38 1.52 6.51
CA ARG A 48 -19.15 1.07 5.89
C ARG A 48 -19.46 -0.10 4.95
N PRO A 49 -18.84 -0.17 3.76
CA PRO A 49 -19.05 -1.27 2.85
C PRO A 49 -18.54 -2.54 3.53
N GLU A 50 -19.23 -3.64 3.26
CA GLU A 50 -18.84 -5.00 3.61
C GLU A 50 -17.62 -5.43 2.76
N SER A 51 -16.60 -4.59 2.67
CA SER A 51 -15.33 -5.00 2.10
C SER A 51 -14.73 -6.06 3.01
N ASP A 52 -14.29 -7.15 2.36
CA ASP A 52 -13.67 -8.31 2.99
C ASP A 52 -12.66 -7.84 4.05
N ARG A 53 -12.87 -8.26 5.29
CA ARG A 53 -12.02 -7.94 6.44
C ARG A 53 -10.54 -8.19 6.14
N THR A 54 -10.27 -9.14 5.24
CA THR A 54 -8.95 -9.54 4.76
C THR A 54 -8.29 -8.45 3.92
N LEU A 55 -8.99 -7.90 2.92
CA LEU A 55 -8.50 -6.80 2.09
C LEU A 55 -8.18 -5.56 2.92
N ARG A 56 -8.97 -5.32 3.96
CA ARG A 56 -8.79 -4.20 4.89
C ARG A 56 -7.53 -4.33 5.74
N LYS A 57 -7.28 -5.53 6.28
CA LYS A 57 -6.02 -5.83 7.00
C LYS A 57 -4.82 -5.68 6.08
N LEU A 58 -4.93 -6.15 4.83
CA LEU A 58 -3.86 -6.06 3.86
C LEU A 58 -3.52 -4.60 3.51
N LYS A 59 -4.54 -3.76 3.24
CA LYS A 59 -4.34 -2.33 2.98
C LYS A 59 -3.69 -1.62 4.16
N ASN A 60 -4.18 -1.85 5.38
CA ASN A 60 -3.61 -1.22 6.58
C ASN A 60 -2.17 -1.67 6.83
N HIS A 61 -1.88 -2.96 6.66
CA HIS A 61 -0.52 -3.48 6.77
C HIS A 61 0.42 -2.86 5.73
N ARG A 62 -0.05 -2.68 4.48
CA ARG A 62 0.72 -2.03 3.43
C ARG A 62 1.03 -0.57 3.76
N VAL A 63 0.05 0.18 4.29
CA VAL A 63 0.26 1.57 4.73
C VAL A 63 1.30 1.63 5.86
N GLN A 64 1.18 0.78 6.88
CA GLN A 64 2.15 0.70 7.97
C GLN A 64 3.57 0.36 7.49
N MET A 65 3.70 -0.56 6.53
CA MET A 65 4.98 -0.89 5.92
C MET A 65 5.59 0.33 5.20
N ILE A 66 4.79 1.06 4.43
CA ILE A 66 5.26 2.25 3.70
C ILE A 66 5.70 3.33 4.69
N GLU A 67 4.92 3.60 5.74
CA GLU A 67 5.29 4.56 6.78
C GLU A 67 6.60 4.16 7.48
N ALA A 68 6.78 2.88 7.81
CA ALA A 68 8.01 2.38 8.43
C ALA A 68 9.23 2.54 7.51
N ILE A 69 9.08 2.26 6.21
CA ILE A 69 10.15 2.45 5.21
C ILE A 69 10.52 3.93 5.10
N CYS A 70 9.53 4.81 4.98
CA CYS A 70 9.75 6.25 4.88
C CYS A 70 10.45 6.80 6.14
N ASN A 71 9.97 6.43 7.33
CA ASN A 71 10.57 6.88 8.59
C ASN A 71 12.01 6.41 8.73
N SER A 72 12.28 5.11 8.48
CA SER A 72 13.62 4.53 8.52
C SER A 72 14.57 5.21 7.51
N THR A 73 14.05 5.50 6.32
CA THR A 73 14.82 6.17 5.26
C THR A 73 15.16 7.61 5.64
N MET A 74 14.19 8.37 6.15
CA MET A 74 14.39 9.75 6.61
C MET A 74 15.38 9.82 7.77
N GLU A 75 15.32 8.88 8.73
CA GLU A 75 16.32 8.77 9.79
C GLU A 75 17.72 8.46 9.24
N GLY A 76 17.82 7.55 8.27
CA GLY A 76 19.09 7.20 7.62
C GLY A 76 19.71 8.38 6.87
N LEU A 77 18.89 9.14 6.14
CA LEU A 77 19.32 10.38 5.48
C LEU A 77 19.79 11.42 6.49
N LYS A 78 19.05 11.61 7.59
CA LYS A 78 19.46 12.53 8.65
C LYS A 78 20.81 12.16 9.25
N ARG A 79 21.03 10.88 9.56
CA ARG A 79 22.33 10.39 10.08
C ARG A 79 23.45 10.57 9.06
N ALA A 80 23.17 10.42 7.78
CA ALA A 80 24.14 10.72 6.75
C ALA A 80 24.48 12.22 6.78
N ASP A 81 23.48 13.10 6.77
CA ASP A 81 23.70 14.54 6.80
C ASP A 81 24.46 14.99 8.06
N ASP A 82 24.18 14.38 9.22
CA ASP A 82 24.93 14.60 10.47
C ASP A 82 26.40 14.16 10.30
N LEU A 83 26.67 13.01 9.65
CA LEU A 83 28.04 12.56 9.34
C LEU A 83 28.78 13.53 8.41
N LEU A 84 28.07 14.16 7.46
CA LEU A 84 28.64 15.15 6.56
C LEU A 84 28.88 16.49 7.26
N HIS A 85 28.09 16.81 8.29
CA HIS A 85 28.25 18.01 9.09
C HIS A 85 29.54 17.97 9.92
N ASP A 86 29.87 16.79 10.47
CA ASP A 86 31.07 16.55 11.29
C ASP A 86 32.24 15.94 10.49
N CYS A 87 32.20 16.05 9.15
CA CYS A 87 33.15 15.41 8.25
C CYS A 87 34.55 16.07 8.28
N ASP A 88 35.57 15.29 8.66
CA ASP A 88 36.98 15.68 8.62
C ASP A 88 37.76 15.03 7.46
N CYS A 89 37.16 14.10 6.70
CA CYS A 89 37.85 13.40 5.62
C CYS A 89 36.97 13.00 4.43
N ILE A 90 37.59 12.88 3.24
CA ILE A 90 36.92 12.53 1.97
C ILE A 90 36.13 11.21 2.05
N ARG A 91 36.57 10.27 2.89
CA ARG A 91 35.87 8.99 3.07
C ARG A 91 34.45 9.17 3.60
N ASP A 92 34.24 10.14 4.49
CA ASP A 92 32.92 10.38 5.09
C ASP A 92 31.97 11.00 4.05
N VAL A 93 32.50 11.81 3.14
CA VAL A 93 31.78 12.34 1.96
C VAL A 93 31.36 11.21 1.01
N GLU A 94 32.24 10.24 0.76
CA GLU A 94 31.91 9.08 -0.07
C GLU A 94 30.84 8.18 0.56
N VAL A 95 30.91 7.99 1.89
CA VAL A 95 29.91 7.23 2.66
C VAL A 95 28.55 7.94 2.64
N HIS A 96 28.53 9.27 2.85
CA HIS A 96 27.32 10.08 2.70
C HIS A 96 26.70 9.92 1.32
N SER A 97 27.50 10.14 0.27
CA SER A 97 27.00 10.15 -1.10
C SER A 97 26.42 8.80 -1.53
N LYS A 98 27.01 7.68 -1.08
CA LYS A 98 26.46 6.33 -1.29
C LYS A 98 25.15 6.11 -0.51
N THR A 99 25.11 6.55 0.74
CA THR A 99 23.95 6.41 1.62
C THR A 99 22.75 7.19 1.09
N VAL A 100 22.95 8.45 0.67
CA VAL A 100 21.89 9.28 0.08
C VAL A 100 21.37 8.70 -1.22
N LYS A 101 22.25 8.16 -2.08
CA LYS A 101 21.83 7.50 -3.32
C LYS A 101 20.92 6.30 -3.02
N ASN A 102 21.35 5.39 -2.15
CA ASN A 102 20.58 4.19 -1.80
C ASN A 102 19.19 4.55 -1.24
N TYR A 103 19.12 5.55 -0.36
CA TYR A 103 17.85 5.96 0.24
C TYR A 103 16.91 6.70 -0.74
N LYS A 104 17.45 7.46 -1.70
CA LYS A 104 16.66 8.01 -2.80
C LYS A 104 16.02 6.92 -3.65
N ASP A 105 16.78 5.86 -3.96
CA ASP A 105 16.28 4.73 -4.75
C ASP A 105 15.20 3.92 -4.01
N ILE A 106 15.18 3.97 -2.67
CA ILE A 106 14.18 3.30 -1.82
C ILE A 106 12.91 4.15 -1.63
N CYS A 107 13.05 5.45 -1.35
CA CYS A 107 11.91 6.33 -1.06
C CYS A 107 11.24 6.89 -2.32
N ILE A 108 12.01 7.19 -3.36
CA ILE A 108 11.49 7.52 -4.69
C ILE A 108 11.45 6.20 -5.44
N GLY A 109 10.51 5.35 -5.03
CA GLY A 109 10.27 4.10 -5.73
C GLY A 109 10.05 4.37 -7.22
N LYS A 110 10.43 3.38 -8.04
CA LYS A 110 9.98 3.26 -9.43
C LYS A 110 8.50 3.68 -9.52
N SER A 111 8.19 4.52 -10.48
CA SER A 111 6.82 4.98 -10.74
C SER A 111 5.86 3.79 -10.82
N PRO A 112 4.56 3.95 -10.50
CA PRO A 112 3.57 2.88 -10.65
C PRO A 112 3.62 2.22 -12.04
N ASP A 113 3.92 3.00 -13.08
CA ASP A 113 4.12 2.51 -14.46
C ASP A 113 5.36 1.61 -14.61
N GLU A 114 6.45 1.91 -13.91
CA GLU A 114 7.66 1.07 -13.90
C GLU A 114 7.46 -0.22 -13.11
N MET A 115 6.68 -0.18 -12.01
CA MET A 115 6.28 -1.38 -11.27
C MET A 115 5.36 -2.28 -12.09
N LEU A 116 4.39 -1.71 -12.82
CA LEU A 116 3.49 -2.43 -13.72
C LEU A 116 4.22 -3.07 -14.90
N LYS A 117 5.28 -2.43 -15.41
CA LYS A 117 6.14 -3.02 -16.46
C LYS A 117 6.89 -4.25 -15.94
N GLU A 118 7.38 -4.24 -14.71
CA GLU A 118 8.04 -5.41 -14.12
C GLU A 118 7.04 -6.54 -13.83
N GLU A 119 5.81 -6.23 -13.41
CA GLU A 119 4.72 -7.21 -13.29
C GLU A 119 4.30 -7.82 -14.63
N GLN A 120 4.32 -7.05 -15.73
CA GLN A 120 4.07 -7.58 -17.07
C GLN A 120 5.19 -8.48 -17.58
N VAL A 121 6.44 -8.19 -17.21
CA VAL A 121 7.61 -9.06 -17.50
C VAL A 121 7.56 -10.34 -16.64
N ALA A 122 6.97 -10.28 -15.44
CA ALA A 122 6.74 -11.42 -14.56
C ALA A 122 5.50 -12.27 -14.92
N ARG A 123 5.10 -12.33 -16.21
CA ARG A 123 4.10 -13.28 -16.73
C ARG A 123 4.67 -14.56 -17.39
N PRO A 124 5.80 -15.18 -16.96
CA PRO A 124 6.22 -16.44 -17.57
C PRO A 124 5.20 -17.57 -17.34
N GLY A 125 4.48 -17.55 -16.20
CA GLY A 125 3.56 -18.62 -15.84
C GLY A 125 2.34 -18.76 -16.75
N LEU A 126 1.87 -17.68 -17.41
CA LEU A 126 0.70 -17.77 -18.29
C LEU A 126 1.07 -18.32 -19.69
N ALA A 127 2.28 -18.00 -20.14
CA ALA A 127 2.84 -18.55 -21.38
C ALA A 127 3.26 -20.02 -21.20
N GLU A 128 3.83 -20.39 -20.05
CA GLU A 128 4.11 -21.78 -19.70
C GLU A 128 2.82 -22.60 -19.59
N LEU A 129 1.80 -22.09 -18.91
CA LEU A 129 0.50 -22.79 -18.80
C LEU A 129 -0.17 -22.97 -20.18
N GLN A 130 -0.05 -21.97 -21.06
CA GLN A 130 -0.59 -22.04 -22.41
C GLN A 130 0.18 -23.04 -23.29
N ALA A 131 1.51 -23.11 -23.14
CA ALA A 131 2.34 -24.10 -23.80
C ALA A 131 2.10 -25.52 -23.28
N GLU A 132 1.85 -25.70 -21.98
CA GLU A 132 1.49 -27.01 -21.41
C GLU A 132 0.11 -27.47 -21.91
N LEU A 133 -0.86 -26.57 -21.98
CA LEU A 133 -2.20 -26.86 -22.53
C LEU A 133 -2.15 -27.25 -24.02
N GLU A 134 -1.28 -26.61 -24.82
CA GLU A 134 -1.10 -26.95 -26.23
C GLU A 134 -0.40 -28.30 -26.46
N ASN A 135 0.29 -28.83 -25.43
CA ASN A 135 0.99 -30.12 -25.49
C ASN A 135 0.19 -31.28 -24.85
N LEU A 136 -1.06 -31.05 -24.43
CA LEU A 136 -1.91 -32.12 -23.92
C LEU A 136 -2.25 -33.11 -25.03
N SER A 137 -2.09 -34.40 -24.76
CA SER A 137 -2.49 -35.45 -25.68
C SER A 137 -4.02 -35.58 -25.72
N GLU A 138 -4.56 -36.12 -26.82
CA GLU A 138 -6.01 -36.40 -26.90
C GLU A 138 -6.48 -37.35 -25.78
N GLU A 139 -5.57 -38.20 -25.26
CA GLU A 139 -5.83 -39.11 -24.15
C GLU A 139 -6.01 -38.34 -22.83
N ASP A 140 -5.17 -37.34 -22.56
CA ASP A 140 -5.27 -36.49 -21.37
C ASP A 140 -6.52 -35.61 -21.39
N ILE A 141 -6.89 -35.09 -22.57
CA ILE A 141 -8.11 -34.29 -22.76
C ILE A 141 -9.35 -35.16 -22.49
N ASN A 142 -9.35 -36.40 -22.97
CA ASN A 142 -10.46 -37.33 -22.74
C ASN A 142 -10.54 -37.78 -21.28
N ALA A 143 -9.42 -37.99 -20.59
CA ALA A 143 -9.43 -38.32 -19.16
C ALA A 143 -10.12 -37.22 -18.34
N VAL A 144 -9.78 -35.95 -18.58
CA VAL A 144 -10.39 -34.82 -17.86
C VAL A 144 -11.88 -34.65 -18.16
N LEU A 145 -12.29 -34.85 -19.42
CA LEU A 145 -13.70 -34.68 -19.80
C LEU A 145 -14.59 -35.82 -19.31
N TYR A 146 -14.09 -37.05 -19.29
CA TYR A 146 -14.88 -38.25 -19.01
C TYR A 146 -14.68 -38.85 -17.61
N GLU A 147 -13.69 -38.39 -16.81
CA GLU A 147 -13.62 -38.72 -15.38
C GLU A 147 -14.76 -38.10 -14.56
N SER A 148 -15.44 -37.07 -15.07
CA SER A 148 -16.61 -36.46 -14.43
C SER A 148 -17.92 -37.25 -14.54
N GLU A 149 -17.95 -38.37 -15.28
CA GLU A 149 -19.14 -39.21 -15.52
C GLU A 149 -19.12 -40.56 -14.77
N GLN A 150 -18.26 -40.76 -13.76
CA GLN A 150 -18.31 -41.91 -12.84
C GLN A 150 -18.74 -41.52 -11.41
#